data_AF-A0A366XSX1-F1
#
_entry.id   AF-A0A366XSX1-F1
#
_cell.length_a   1.000
_cell.length_b   1.000
_cell.length_c   1.000
_cell.angle_alpha   90.00
_cell.angle_beta   90.00
_cell.angle_gamma   90.00
#
_symmetry.space_group_name_H-M   'P 1'
#
loop_
_entity.id
_entity.type
_entity.pdbx_description
1 polymer ?
#
loop_
_entity_poly.entity_id
_entity_poly.type
_entity_poly.pdbx_seq_one_letter_code
_entity_poly.pdbx_strand_id
1 'polypeptide(L)'
;MKKLLLASVLTSFLLGCSTTSPRPNLDQFSEYSGGLSMGDATSFYWYTEKLTKPNTAADYVSAGDYGWYKSDYRWDENQLREFIREGQQLSFSDNGLVPYRIHVRFNKEGDAIYQQYRLNGKVLPLQREQLQRYQQESLAIIDTTKQQNRDGVELIQGYWDGSEFETCSGREFNKFEFNQTLPSFVINRLASIDSYVAFLGRQSNRKLEVTELLMLADDDHDCIERTSLLD
;
A
#
# COMPACT_ATOMS: atom_id res chain seq x y z
N MET A 1 33.46 81.66 23.83
CA MET A 1 32.23 80.85 24.01
C MET A 1 32.01 79.99 22.78
N LYS A 2 31.41 78.80 22.96
CA LYS A 2 31.03 77.75 21.99
C LYS A 2 32.11 76.70 21.66
N LYS A 3 32.08 75.64 22.47
CA LYS A 3 32.65 74.31 22.20
C LYS A 3 31.75 73.62 21.16
N LEU A 4 32.33 73.08 20.09
CA LEU A 4 31.62 72.20 19.14
C LEU A 4 32.05 70.76 19.45
N LEU A 5 31.14 70.03 20.09
CA LEU A 5 31.21 68.59 20.30
C LEU A 5 30.77 67.89 19.01
N LEU A 6 31.67 67.20 18.32
CA LEU A 6 31.29 66.20 17.31
C LEU A 6 31.02 64.88 18.03
N ALA A 7 29.74 64.55 18.22
CA ALA A 7 29.29 63.22 18.60
C ALA A 7 29.30 62.33 17.36
N SER A 8 30.24 61.38 17.30
CA SER A 8 30.26 60.32 16.29
C SER A 8 29.31 59.20 16.74
N VAL A 9 28.12 59.12 16.12
CA VAL A 9 27.16 58.04 16.35
C VAL A 9 27.51 56.91 15.39
N LEU A 10 28.16 55.86 15.90
CA LEU A 10 28.26 54.57 15.22
C LEU A 10 26.91 53.84 15.39
N THR A 11 26.06 53.87 14.36
CA THR A 11 24.93 52.94 14.24
C THR A 11 25.42 51.62 13.67
N SER A 12 25.65 50.65 14.55
CA SER A 12 25.84 49.25 14.18
C SER A 12 24.51 48.65 13.71
N PHE A 13 24.40 48.38 12.41
CA PHE A 13 23.30 47.57 11.87
C PHE A 13 23.51 46.11 12.29
N LEU A 14 22.78 45.67 13.31
CA LEU A 14 22.58 44.25 13.60
C LEU A 14 21.57 43.70 12.59
N LEU A 15 22.06 43.21 11.45
CA LEU A 15 21.30 42.31 10.58
C LEU A 15 21.22 40.95 11.27
N GLY A 16 20.21 40.79 12.12
CA GLY A 16 19.81 39.47 12.61
C GLY A 16 19.13 38.72 11.48
N CYS A 17 19.89 37.85 10.79
CA CYS A 17 19.32 36.80 9.97
C CYS A 17 18.56 35.85 10.90
N SER A 18 17.24 36.04 11.02
CA SER A 18 16.37 35.01 11.58
C SER A 18 16.34 33.86 10.57
N THR A 19 17.24 32.89 10.77
CA THR A 19 17.10 31.57 10.17
C THR A 19 15.79 31.01 10.72
N THR A 20 14.74 31.14 9.93
CA THR A 20 13.48 30.47 10.17
C THR A 20 13.76 28.99 9.92
N SER A 21 14.14 28.27 10.97
CA SER A 21 14.19 26.81 10.93
C SER A 21 12.84 26.34 10.37
N PRO A 22 12.81 25.49 9.33
CA PRO A 22 11.57 24.92 8.85
C PRO A 22 10.89 24.28 10.06
N ARG A 23 9.69 24.75 10.40
CA ARG A 23 8.87 24.05 11.40
C ARG A 23 8.73 22.62 10.90
N PRO A 24 9.07 21.59 11.69
CA PRO A 24 8.81 20.22 11.28
C PRO A 24 7.32 20.13 10.94
N ASN A 25 7.02 19.63 9.75
CA ASN A 25 5.66 19.39 9.32
C ASN A 25 5.02 18.46 10.35
N LEU A 26 4.05 18.96 11.11
CA LEU A 26 3.45 18.26 12.27
C LEU A 26 2.76 16.94 11.85
N ASP A 27 2.48 16.78 10.56
CA ASP A 27 1.90 15.59 9.96
C ASP A 27 2.83 15.01 8.88
N GLN A 28 4.02 14.55 9.28
CA GLN A 28 4.89 13.80 8.37
C GLN A 28 4.30 12.41 8.11
N PHE A 29 3.84 12.18 6.89
CA PHE A 29 3.42 10.86 6.40
C PHE A 29 4.53 10.20 5.57
N SER A 30 4.55 8.88 5.58
CA SER A 30 5.38 8.07 4.68
C SER A 30 4.53 6.95 4.13
N GLU A 31 4.53 6.79 2.81
CA GLU A 31 3.72 5.80 2.11
C GLU A 31 4.62 4.73 1.52
N TYR A 32 4.13 3.50 1.60
CA TYR A 32 4.81 2.30 1.14
C TYR A 32 3.80 1.46 0.38
N SER A 33 4.25 0.81 -0.68
CA SER A 33 3.48 -0.18 -1.41
C SER A 33 4.28 -1.45 -1.59
N GLY A 34 3.59 -2.55 -1.84
CA GLY A 34 4.22 -3.84 -1.93
C GLY A 34 3.25 -4.94 -2.32
N GLY A 35 3.72 -6.17 -2.24
CA GLY A 35 2.92 -7.33 -2.58
C GLY A 35 3.73 -8.61 -2.58
N LEU A 36 3.06 -9.73 -2.80
CA LEU A 36 3.69 -11.05 -2.93
C LEU A 36 2.76 -11.99 -3.68
N SER A 37 3.35 -13.03 -4.27
CA SER A 37 2.62 -14.17 -4.80
C SER A 37 2.99 -15.45 -4.05
N MET A 38 1.99 -16.23 -3.62
CA MET A 38 2.18 -17.51 -2.93
C MET A 38 1.15 -18.52 -3.41
N GLY A 39 1.60 -19.50 -4.21
CA GLY A 39 0.71 -20.44 -4.88
C GLY A 39 -0.19 -19.70 -5.85
N ASP A 40 -1.50 -19.87 -5.73
CA ASP A 40 -2.49 -19.18 -6.56
C ASP A 40 -2.92 -17.82 -5.98
N ALA A 41 -2.35 -17.42 -4.84
CA ALA A 41 -2.70 -16.18 -4.16
C ALA A 41 -1.73 -15.05 -4.52
N THR A 42 -2.27 -13.92 -4.98
CA THR A 42 -1.54 -12.67 -5.16
C THR A 42 -2.09 -11.62 -4.22
N SER A 43 -1.20 -10.93 -3.51
CA SER A 43 -1.54 -9.88 -2.55
C SER A 43 -0.88 -8.56 -2.92
N PHE A 44 -1.65 -7.47 -2.91
CA PHE A 44 -1.18 -6.09 -3.04
C PHE A 44 -1.37 -5.37 -1.72
N TYR A 45 -0.39 -4.54 -1.36
CA TYR A 45 -0.33 -3.85 -0.08
C TYR A 45 -0.08 -2.37 -0.26
N TRP A 46 -0.78 -1.57 0.55
CA TRP A 46 -0.51 -0.15 0.74
C TRP A 46 -0.42 0.13 2.23
N TYR A 47 0.62 0.84 2.67
CA TYR A 47 0.87 1.14 4.07
C TYR A 47 1.28 2.59 4.25
N THR A 48 0.74 3.24 5.27
CA THR A 48 1.04 4.63 5.60
C THR A 48 1.48 4.73 7.06
N GLU A 49 2.62 5.38 7.27
CA GLU A 49 3.10 5.81 8.58
C GLU A 49 2.76 7.27 8.84
N LYS A 50 2.47 7.60 10.10
CA LYS A 50 2.42 8.97 10.61
C LYS A 50 3.46 9.11 11.71
N LEU A 51 4.42 10.03 11.54
CA LEU A 51 5.51 10.25 12.50
C LEU A 51 6.21 8.93 12.90
N THR A 52 6.56 8.11 11.91
CA THR A 52 7.21 6.77 12.04
C THR A 52 6.43 5.70 12.79
N LYS A 53 5.14 5.94 13.05
CA LYS A 53 4.21 4.96 13.63
C LYS A 53 3.22 4.47 12.58
N PRO A 54 2.76 3.20 12.67
CA PRO A 54 1.66 2.72 11.84
C PRO A 54 0.44 3.62 11.96
N ASN A 55 -0.13 4.00 10.83
CA ASN A 55 -1.34 4.82 10.78
C ASN A 55 -2.47 4.06 10.07
N THR A 56 -2.29 3.75 8.79
CA THR A 56 -3.28 3.01 8.00
C THR A 56 -2.60 2.01 7.08
N ALA A 57 -3.33 0.97 6.70
CA ALA A 57 -2.92 0.04 5.68
C ALA A 57 -4.14 -0.45 4.91
N ALA A 58 -3.92 -0.91 3.69
CA ALA A 58 -4.92 -1.57 2.88
C ALA A 58 -4.29 -2.77 2.17
N ASP A 59 -5.11 -3.80 1.93
CA ASP A 59 -4.72 -4.92 1.09
C ASP A 59 -5.78 -5.24 0.04
N TYR A 60 -5.34 -5.86 -1.04
CA TYR A 60 -6.16 -6.61 -1.97
C TYR A 60 -5.53 -7.99 -2.15
N VAL A 61 -6.32 -9.04 -2.04
CA VAL A 61 -5.86 -10.41 -2.22
C VAL A 61 -6.81 -11.12 -3.16
N SER A 62 -6.24 -11.75 -4.19
CA SER A 62 -6.95 -12.66 -5.09
C SER A 62 -6.32 -14.04 -4.96
N ALA A 63 -7.14 -15.09 -4.84
CA ALA A 63 -6.70 -16.46 -4.65
C ALA A 63 -7.41 -17.40 -5.64
N GLY A 64 -7.39 -17.06 -6.93
CA GLY A 64 -8.03 -17.84 -7.99
C GLY A 64 -9.47 -18.23 -7.66
N ASP A 65 -9.77 -19.52 -7.73
CA ASP A 65 -11.11 -20.07 -7.48
C ASP A 65 -11.56 -19.97 -6.01
N TYR A 66 -10.66 -19.66 -5.07
CA TYR A 66 -10.97 -19.54 -3.64
C TYR A 66 -11.60 -18.18 -3.29
N GLY A 67 -11.52 -17.22 -4.21
CA GLY A 67 -12.13 -15.90 -4.09
C GLY A 67 -11.12 -14.77 -3.96
N TRP A 68 -11.60 -13.64 -3.47
CA TRP A 68 -10.82 -12.42 -3.34
C TRP A 68 -11.32 -11.59 -2.16
N TYR A 69 -10.49 -10.69 -1.67
CA TYR A 69 -10.91 -9.68 -0.70
C TYR A 69 -10.08 -8.42 -0.79
N LYS A 70 -10.63 -7.36 -0.23
CA LYS A 70 -9.91 -6.14 0.09
C LYS A 70 -10.13 -5.79 1.55
N SER A 71 -9.11 -5.23 2.18
CA SER A 71 -9.15 -4.86 3.59
C SER A 71 -8.60 -3.47 3.83
N ASP A 72 -9.09 -2.85 4.90
CA ASP A 72 -8.64 -1.55 5.39
C ASP A 72 -8.40 -1.63 6.89
N TYR A 73 -7.28 -1.07 7.34
CA TYR A 73 -6.75 -1.20 8.68
C TYR A 73 -6.36 0.19 9.23
N ARG A 74 -6.66 0.43 10.51
CA ARG A 74 -6.27 1.65 11.21
C ARG A 74 -5.60 1.34 12.54
N TRP A 75 -4.47 2.00 12.80
CA TRP A 75 -3.74 1.92 14.06
C TRP A 75 -3.87 3.22 14.85
N ASP A 76 -3.73 3.09 16.16
CA ASP A 76 -3.50 4.19 17.09
C ASP A 76 -2.62 3.69 18.23
N GLU A 77 -1.61 4.47 18.60
CA GLU A 77 -0.60 4.10 19.60
C GLU A 77 0.08 2.73 19.30
N ASN A 78 0.38 2.45 18.03
CA ASN A 78 0.96 1.18 17.55
C ASN A 78 0.09 -0.07 17.78
N GLN A 79 -1.19 0.09 18.11
CA GLN A 79 -2.16 -0.99 18.24
C GLN A 79 -3.19 -0.90 17.14
N LEU A 80 -3.52 -2.04 16.51
CA LEU A 80 -4.60 -2.11 15.54
C LEU A 80 -5.90 -1.75 16.25
N ARG A 81 -6.64 -0.77 15.74
CA ARG A 81 -7.90 -0.29 16.33
C ARG A 81 -9.12 -0.72 15.57
N GLU A 82 -9.00 -0.79 14.26
CA GLU A 82 -10.13 -1.10 13.41
C GLU A 82 -9.66 -1.79 12.14
N PHE A 83 -10.48 -2.75 11.71
CA PHE A 83 -10.26 -3.53 10.52
C PHE A 83 -11.61 -3.78 9.86
N ILE A 84 -11.69 -3.53 8.56
CA ILE A 84 -12.79 -3.98 7.72
C ILE A 84 -12.22 -4.81 6.57
N ARG A 85 -12.84 -5.94 6.28
CA ARG A 85 -12.57 -6.75 5.08
C ARG A 85 -13.86 -7.10 4.39
N GLU A 86 -13.86 -7.02 3.07
CA GLU A 86 -14.97 -7.49 2.25
C GLU A 86 -14.48 -8.16 0.98
N GLY A 87 -15.31 -9.05 0.44
CA GLY A 87 -14.99 -9.76 -0.79
C GLY A 87 -15.85 -10.99 -0.96
N GLN A 88 -15.30 -11.99 -1.65
CA GLN A 88 -15.93 -13.27 -1.88
C GLN A 88 -15.06 -14.41 -1.37
N GLN A 89 -15.68 -15.40 -0.75
CA GLN A 89 -15.01 -16.62 -0.30
C GLN A 89 -15.86 -17.85 -0.62
N LEU A 90 -15.23 -19.01 -0.72
CA LEU A 90 -15.96 -20.27 -0.88
C LEU A 90 -16.86 -20.55 0.33
N SER A 91 -18.10 -20.92 0.04
CA SER A 91 -19.07 -21.40 1.02
C SER A 91 -19.33 -22.89 0.80
N PHE A 92 -19.05 -23.69 1.83
CA PHE A 92 -19.38 -25.12 1.83
C PHE A 92 -20.90 -25.37 1.76
N SER A 93 -21.74 -24.43 2.21
CA SER A 93 -23.20 -24.61 2.16
C SER A 93 -23.82 -24.21 0.84
N ASP A 94 -23.20 -23.27 0.12
CA ASP A 94 -23.79 -22.65 -1.08
C ASP A 94 -23.11 -23.11 -2.39
N ASN A 95 -22.12 -24.02 -2.32
CA ASN A 95 -21.37 -24.57 -3.46
C ASN A 95 -20.86 -23.48 -4.43
N GLY A 96 -20.13 -22.51 -3.90
CA GLY A 96 -19.51 -21.46 -4.71
C GLY A 96 -19.01 -20.29 -3.88
N LEU A 97 -18.60 -19.24 -4.58
CA LEU A 97 -18.18 -17.98 -3.98
C LEU A 97 -19.40 -17.20 -3.49
N VAL A 98 -19.37 -16.77 -2.22
CA VAL A 98 -20.41 -15.94 -1.63
C VAL A 98 -19.80 -14.65 -1.05
N PRO A 99 -20.55 -13.53 -1.07
CA PRO A 99 -20.06 -12.30 -0.49
C PRO A 99 -19.94 -12.41 1.02
N TYR A 100 -18.91 -11.76 1.58
CA TYR A 100 -18.74 -11.64 3.01
C TYR A 100 -18.19 -10.28 3.40
N ARG A 101 -18.44 -9.90 4.65
CA ARG A 101 -17.87 -8.70 5.25
C ARG A 101 -17.55 -8.94 6.72
N ILE A 102 -16.36 -8.51 7.12
CA ILE A 102 -15.87 -8.55 8.49
C ILE A 102 -15.60 -7.12 8.92
N HIS A 103 -16.00 -6.77 10.14
CA HIS A 103 -15.69 -5.50 10.77
C HIS A 103 -15.38 -5.75 12.25
N VAL A 104 -14.18 -5.36 12.66
CA VAL A 104 -13.70 -5.54 14.03
C VAL A 104 -13.12 -4.23 14.54
N ARG A 105 -13.42 -3.90 15.81
CA ARG A 105 -12.71 -2.85 16.56
C ARG A 105 -12.06 -3.45 17.78
N PHE A 106 -10.87 -2.96 18.12
CA PHE A 106 -10.06 -3.43 19.23
C PHE A 106 -9.81 -2.33 20.27
N ASN A 107 -9.68 -2.71 21.54
CA ASN A 107 -9.24 -1.82 22.63
C ASN A 107 -7.71 -1.60 22.61
N LYS A 108 -7.14 -0.96 23.64
CA LYS A 108 -5.69 -0.68 23.76
C LYS A 108 -4.87 -1.93 24.05
N GLU A 109 -5.52 -2.96 24.57
CA GLU A 109 -4.97 -4.25 24.92
C GLU A 109 -5.00 -5.24 23.74
N GLY A 110 -5.68 -4.89 22.64
CA GLY A 110 -5.84 -5.73 21.45
C GLY A 110 -7.03 -6.69 21.50
N ASP A 111 -7.92 -6.56 22.50
CA ASP A 111 -9.16 -7.32 22.59
C ASP A 111 -10.25 -6.71 21.70
N ALA A 112 -11.02 -7.56 21.03
CA ALA A 112 -12.11 -7.12 20.18
C ALA A 112 -13.32 -6.62 20.99
N ILE A 113 -13.60 -5.32 20.90
CA ILE A 113 -14.72 -4.63 21.56
C ILE A 113 -15.96 -4.50 20.66
N TYR A 114 -15.79 -4.69 19.35
CA TYR A 114 -16.87 -4.79 18.38
C TYR A 114 -16.49 -5.82 17.32
N GLN A 115 -17.44 -6.66 16.94
CA GLN A 115 -17.24 -7.73 15.97
C GLN A 115 -18.51 -7.92 15.16
N GLN A 116 -18.36 -7.96 13.83
CA GLN A 116 -19.43 -8.29 12.92
C GLN A 116 -18.85 -9.07 11.75
N TYR A 117 -19.29 -10.32 11.60
CA TYR A 117 -18.98 -11.13 10.44
C TYR A 117 -20.29 -11.51 9.75
N ARG A 118 -20.45 -11.04 8.52
CA ARG A 118 -21.54 -11.43 7.63
C ARG A 118 -21.01 -12.33 6.54
N LEU A 119 -21.63 -13.50 6.35
CA LEU A 119 -21.37 -14.41 5.26
C LEU A 119 -22.69 -14.69 4.56
N ASN A 120 -22.80 -14.30 3.28
CA ASN A 120 -24.04 -14.45 2.50
C ASN A 120 -25.28 -13.91 3.24
N GLY A 121 -25.14 -12.71 3.83
CA GLY A 121 -26.17 -12.06 4.64
C GLY A 121 -26.38 -12.61 6.06
N LYS A 122 -25.83 -13.78 6.40
CA LYS A 122 -25.94 -14.39 7.73
C LYS A 122 -24.88 -13.83 8.66
N VAL A 123 -25.27 -13.48 9.90
CA VAL A 123 -24.32 -13.04 10.93
C VAL A 123 -23.74 -14.27 11.63
N LEU A 124 -22.42 -14.38 11.65
CA LEU A 124 -21.67 -15.48 12.25
C LEU A 124 -20.73 -14.96 13.35
N PRO A 125 -20.44 -15.77 14.38
CA PRO A 125 -19.43 -15.41 15.36
C PRO A 125 -18.02 -15.48 14.74
N LEU A 126 -17.13 -14.57 15.16
CA LEU A 126 -15.71 -14.67 14.89
C LEU A 126 -15.03 -15.46 16.01
N GLN A 127 -14.19 -16.40 15.62
CA GLN A 127 -13.38 -17.16 16.57
C GLN A 127 -12.13 -16.39 16.96
N ARG A 128 -11.62 -16.64 18.17
CA ARG A 128 -10.40 -15.98 18.68
C ARG A 128 -9.20 -16.16 17.74
N GLU A 129 -9.05 -17.34 17.17
CA GLU A 129 -7.97 -17.63 16.21
C GLU A 129 -8.08 -16.80 14.93
N GLN A 130 -9.31 -16.53 14.45
CA GLN A 130 -9.51 -15.65 13.30
C GLN A 130 -9.11 -14.21 13.62
N LEU A 131 -9.48 -13.71 14.81
CA LEU A 131 -9.09 -12.37 15.26
C LEU A 131 -7.57 -12.22 15.35
N GLN A 132 -6.90 -13.20 15.95
CA GLN A 132 -5.43 -13.23 16.05
C GLN A 132 -4.78 -13.28 14.68
N ARG A 133 -5.33 -14.07 13.75
CA ARG A 133 -4.84 -14.12 12.37
C ARG A 133 -4.98 -12.77 11.67
N TYR A 134 -6.10 -12.07 11.78
CA TYR A 134 -6.25 -10.73 11.18
C TYR A 134 -5.25 -9.72 11.75
N GLN A 135 -4.97 -9.78 13.05
CA GLN A 135 -3.92 -8.96 13.67
C GLN A 135 -2.53 -9.30 13.09
N GLN A 136 -2.20 -10.58 12.94
CA GLN A 136 -0.92 -11.01 12.35
C GLN A 136 -0.79 -10.61 10.88
N GLU A 137 -1.85 -10.80 10.07
CA GLU A 137 -1.90 -10.35 8.67
C GLU A 137 -1.64 -8.85 8.57
N SER A 138 -2.21 -8.04 9.48
CA SER A 138 -1.99 -6.59 9.50
C SER A 138 -0.53 -6.21 9.80
N LEU A 139 0.17 -6.96 10.65
CA LEU A 139 1.59 -6.74 10.93
C LEU A 139 2.46 -7.18 9.75
N ALA A 140 2.10 -8.26 9.08
CA ALA A 140 2.82 -8.74 7.89
C ALA A 140 2.82 -7.71 6.76
N ILE A 141 1.75 -6.92 6.60
CA ILE A 141 1.71 -5.80 5.65
C ILE A 141 2.80 -4.78 5.97
N ILE A 142 2.93 -4.39 7.24
CA ILE A 142 3.94 -3.43 7.71
C ILE A 142 5.34 -3.97 7.42
N ASP A 143 5.61 -5.20 7.84
CA ASP A 143 6.93 -5.80 7.69
C ASP A 143 7.33 -5.95 6.22
N THR A 144 6.40 -6.43 5.38
CA THR A 144 6.62 -6.67 3.95
C THR A 144 6.89 -5.37 3.21
N THR A 145 6.00 -4.38 3.35
CA THR A 145 6.13 -3.10 2.64
C THR A 145 7.37 -2.33 3.08
N LYS A 146 7.71 -2.35 4.38
CA LYS A 146 8.95 -1.73 4.87
C LYS A 146 10.21 -2.47 4.43
N GLN A 147 10.16 -3.79 4.29
CA GLN A 147 11.28 -4.55 3.77
C GLN A 147 11.48 -4.26 2.27
N GLN A 148 10.42 -4.34 1.48
CA GLN A 148 10.45 -4.05 0.04
C GLN A 148 10.93 -2.62 -0.25
N ASN A 149 10.45 -1.63 0.50
CA ASN A 149 10.95 -0.27 0.41
C ASN A 149 12.45 -0.15 0.76
N ARG A 150 12.93 -0.90 1.77
CA ARG A 150 14.39 -0.96 2.09
C ARG A 150 15.20 -1.58 0.97
N ASP A 151 14.63 -2.55 0.28
CA ASP A 151 15.21 -3.17 -0.91
C ASP A 151 15.04 -2.27 -2.16
N GLY A 152 14.37 -1.12 -2.02
CA GLY A 152 14.16 -0.12 -3.05
C GLY A 152 13.18 -0.56 -4.13
N VAL A 153 12.29 -1.50 -3.82
CA VAL A 153 11.21 -1.96 -4.73
C VAL A 153 9.85 -1.56 -4.20
N GLU A 154 8.91 -1.32 -5.11
CA GLU A 154 7.53 -0.95 -4.81
C GLU A 154 6.56 -1.71 -5.72
N LEU A 155 5.28 -1.73 -5.35
CA LEU A 155 4.21 -2.26 -6.20
C LEU A 155 3.97 -1.29 -7.36
N ILE A 156 4.06 -1.80 -8.58
CA ILE A 156 3.79 -1.08 -9.82
C ILE A 156 2.77 -1.90 -10.62
N GLN A 157 1.75 -1.22 -11.14
CA GLN A 157 0.71 -1.80 -11.98
C GLN A 157 0.44 -0.92 -13.18
N GLY A 158 -0.03 -1.51 -14.27
CA GLY A 158 -0.26 -0.82 -15.53
C GLY A 158 -0.49 -1.77 -16.69
N TYR A 159 -0.42 -1.22 -17.88
CA TYR A 159 -0.72 -1.91 -19.14
C TYR A 159 0.53 -1.97 -20.00
N TRP A 160 0.77 -3.14 -20.59
CA TRP A 160 1.85 -3.39 -21.54
C TRP A 160 1.24 -3.66 -22.92
N ASP A 161 1.66 -2.90 -23.94
CA ASP A 161 1.13 -2.98 -25.31
C ASP A 161 2.07 -3.70 -26.31
N GLY A 162 3.11 -4.36 -25.80
CA GLY A 162 4.17 -4.97 -26.61
C GLY A 162 5.38 -4.07 -26.86
N SER A 163 5.27 -2.76 -26.58
CA SER A 163 6.33 -1.78 -26.82
C SER A 163 6.58 -0.83 -25.64
N GLU A 164 5.51 -0.39 -24.99
CA GLU A 164 5.51 0.58 -23.92
C GLU A 164 4.69 0.05 -22.73
N PHE A 165 5.15 0.41 -21.54
CA PHE A 165 4.40 0.19 -20.32
C PHE A 165 3.81 1.51 -19.82
N GLU A 166 2.49 1.59 -19.71
CA GLU A 166 1.79 2.71 -19.09
C GLU A 166 1.35 2.32 -17.68
N THR A 167 1.83 3.02 -16.65
CA THR A 167 1.36 2.78 -15.28
C THR A 167 -0.11 3.14 -15.13
N CYS A 168 -0.79 2.56 -14.15
CA CYS A 168 -2.14 2.98 -13.74
C CYS A 168 -2.27 4.46 -13.33
N SER A 169 -1.16 5.17 -13.18
CA SER A 169 -1.11 6.62 -12.92
C SER A 169 -0.83 7.46 -14.18
N GLY A 170 -0.79 6.84 -15.36
CA GLY A 170 -0.57 7.49 -16.67
C GLY A 170 0.90 7.79 -16.98
N ARG A 171 1.85 7.10 -16.35
CA ARG A 171 3.28 7.29 -16.63
C ARG A 171 3.78 6.21 -17.58
N GLU A 172 4.38 6.66 -18.67
CA GLU A 172 4.86 5.81 -19.75
C GLU A 172 6.35 5.46 -19.64
N PHE A 173 6.69 4.23 -20.01
CA PHE A 173 8.04 3.68 -19.96
C PHE A 173 8.35 2.82 -21.20
N ASN A 174 9.38 3.25 -21.93
CA ASN A 174 9.86 2.59 -23.15
C ASN A 174 10.90 1.48 -22.89
N LYS A 175 11.35 1.32 -21.64
CA LYS A 175 12.29 0.28 -21.24
C LYS A 175 11.72 -0.51 -20.08
N PHE A 176 11.34 -1.74 -20.38
CA PHE A 176 10.74 -2.68 -19.44
C PHE A 176 11.64 -3.92 -19.39
N GLU A 177 12.39 -4.07 -18.30
CA GLU A 177 13.40 -5.13 -18.15
C GLU A 177 13.07 -6.05 -16.97
N PHE A 178 13.23 -7.35 -17.17
CA PHE A 178 13.04 -8.35 -16.12
C PHE A 178 14.39 -8.79 -15.55
N ASN A 179 14.55 -8.72 -14.23
CA ASN A 179 15.75 -9.19 -13.53
C ASN A 179 15.83 -10.71 -13.42
N GLN A 180 14.69 -11.39 -13.57
CA GLN A 180 14.61 -12.84 -13.54
C GLN A 180 14.23 -13.37 -14.91
N THR A 181 14.71 -14.58 -15.23
CA THR A 181 14.26 -15.28 -16.43
C THR A 181 12.78 -15.60 -16.26
N LEU A 182 11.92 -14.89 -16.99
CA LEU A 182 10.51 -15.18 -17.01
C LEU A 182 10.25 -16.57 -17.61
N PRO A 183 9.25 -17.31 -17.11
CA PRO A 183 8.75 -18.48 -17.80
C PRO A 183 8.32 -18.13 -19.24
N SER A 184 8.51 -19.05 -20.17
CA SER A 184 8.21 -18.83 -21.59
C SER A 184 6.76 -18.44 -21.86
N PHE A 185 5.81 -18.93 -21.05
CA PHE A 185 4.40 -18.54 -21.19
C PHE A 185 4.15 -17.05 -20.91
N VAL A 186 4.86 -16.46 -19.94
CA VAL A 186 4.77 -15.04 -19.61
C VAL A 186 5.32 -14.22 -20.78
N ILE A 187 6.49 -14.62 -21.29
CA ILE A 187 7.11 -13.96 -22.45
C ILE A 187 6.18 -14.02 -23.65
N ASN A 188 5.60 -15.18 -23.93
CA ASN A 188 4.68 -15.35 -25.05
C ASN A 188 3.45 -14.46 -24.90
N ARG A 189 2.84 -14.36 -23.71
CA ARG A 189 1.67 -13.51 -23.48
C ARG A 189 2.00 -12.03 -23.67
N LEU A 190 3.05 -11.54 -23.01
CA LEU A 190 3.51 -10.15 -23.15
C LEU A 190 3.91 -9.78 -24.59
N ALA A 191 4.30 -10.75 -25.41
CA ALA A 191 4.67 -10.53 -26.81
C ALA A 191 3.49 -10.62 -27.78
N SER A 192 2.33 -11.13 -27.37
CA SER A 192 1.23 -11.45 -28.27
C SER A 192 -0.04 -10.63 -28.06
N ILE A 193 -0.25 -10.09 -26.86
CA ILE A 193 -1.49 -9.39 -26.50
C ILE A 193 -1.17 -8.26 -25.52
N ASP A 194 -1.91 -7.16 -25.66
CA ASP A 194 -1.96 -6.10 -24.65
C ASP A 194 -2.40 -6.71 -23.31
N SER A 195 -1.69 -6.40 -22.24
CA SER A 195 -1.87 -7.08 -20.96
C SER A 195 -1.79 -6.13 -19.79
N TYR A 196 -2.69 -6.29 -18.82
CA TYR A 196 -2.49 -5.75 -17.49
C TYR A 196 -1.36 -6.51 -16.78
N VAL A 197 -0.45 -5.77 -16.15
CA VAL A 197 0.68 -6.32 -15.40
C VAL A 197 0.81 -5.62 -14.06
N ALA A 198 0.96 -6.40 -12.99
CA ALA A 198 1.37 -5.89 -11.69
C ALA A 198 2.62 -6.62 -11.20
N PHE A 199 3.57 -5.88 -10.64
CA PHE A 199 4.88 -6.40 -10.25
C PHE A 199 5.51 -5.58 -9.13
N LEU A 200 6.49 -6.18 -8.45
CA LEU A 200 7.45 -5.46 -7.63
C LEU A 200 8.60 -5.01 -8.51
N GLY A 201 8.95 -3.72 -8.45
CA GLY A 201 10.01 -3.20 -9.29
C GLY A 201 10.58 -1.87 -8.85
N ARG A 202 11.53 -1.37 -9.65
CA ARG A 202 12.15 -0.06 -9.46
C ARG A 202 11.83 0.85 -10.63
N GLN A 203 11.43 2.07 -10.31
CA GLN A 203 11.29 3.13 -11.29
C GLN A 203 12.57 3.97 -11.36
N SER A 204 13.10 4.12 -12.56
CA SER A 204 14.08 5.16 -12.89
C SER A 204 13.56 5.98 -14.07
N ASN A 205 14.18 7.12 -14.37
CA ASN A 205 13.62 8.17 -15.23
C ASN A 205 12.79 7.68 -16.44
N ARG A 206 13.30 6.71 -17.21
CA ARG A 206 12.61 6.08 -18.36
C ARG A 206 12.73 4.56 -18.39
N LYS A 207 13.03 3.92 -17.25
CA LYS A 207 13.24 2.48 -17.18
C LYS A 207 12.53 1.90 -15.96
N LEU A 208 11.80 0.83 -16.21
CA LEU A 208 11.22 -0.06 -15.22
C LEU A 208 12.02 -1.35 -15.15
N GLU A 209 12.44 -1.68 -13.94
CA GLU A 209 13.11 -2.92 -13.62
C GLU A 209 12.15 -3.80 -12.81
N VAL A 210 11.70 -4.90 -13.41
CA VAL A 210 10.81 -5.87 -12.78
C VAL A 210 11.64 -6.84 -11.95
N THR A 211 11.38 -6.85 -10.65
CA THR A 211 12.01 -7.78 -9.70
C THR A 211 11.18 -9.04 -9.52
N GLU A 212 9.86 -8.91 -9.40
CA GLU A 212 8.93 -10.03 -9.22
C GLU A 212 7.59 -9.73 -9.90
N LEU A 213 7.15 -10.63 -10.78
CA LEU A 213 5.82 -10.54 -11.39
C LEU A 213 4.76 -11.04 -10.39
N LEU A 214 3.74 -10.22 -10.13
CA LEU A 214 2.68 -10.54 -9.17
C LEU A 214 1.37 -10.96 -9.87
N MET A 215 1.02 -10.28 -10.96
CA MET A 215 -0.22 -10.52 -11.69
C MET A 215 -0.04 -10.24 -13.18
N LEU A 216 -0.66 -11.07 -14.01
CA LEU A 216 -0.77 -10.90 -15.46
C LEU A 216 -2.21 -11.22 -15.87
N ALA A 217 -2.90 -10.25 -16.44
CA ALA A 217 -4.28 -10.36 -16.89
C ALA A 217 -4.45 -9.71 -18.27
N ASP A 218 -5.65 -9.82 -18.83
CA ASP A 218 -6.00 -9.14 -20.08
C ASP A 218 -6.08 -7.61 -19.87
N ASP A 219 -6.09 -6.85 -20.96
CA ASP A 219 -6.11 -5.38 -20.96
C ASP A 219 -7.44 -4.77 -20.47
N ASP A 220 -8.50 -5.57 -20.41
CA ASP A 220 -9.78 -5.19 -19.81
C ASP A 220 -9.78 -5.25 -18.26
N HIS A 221 -8.69 -5.73 -17.66
CA HIS A 221 -8.55 -5.76 -16.21
C HIS A 221 -8.30 -4.35 -15.66
N ASP A 222 -9.18 -3.90 -14.77
CA ASP A 222 -9.04 -2.61 -14.11
C ASP A 222 -7.84 -2.56 -13.17
N CYS A 223 -7.20 -1.40 -13.08
CA CYS A 223 -6.20 -1.12 -12.07
C CYS A 223 -6.77 -1.33 -10.66
N ILE A 224 -6.03 -2.06 -9.81
CA ILE A 224 -6.48 -2.32 -8.44
C ILE A 224 -6.20 -1.07 -7.60
N GLU A 225 -7.27 -0.48 -7.08
CA GLU A 225 -7.18 0.72 -6.26
C GLU A 225 -6.93 0.38 -4.78
N ARG A 226 -6.23 1.29 -4.09
CA ARG A 226 -6.15 1.27 -2.63
C ARG A 226 -7.55 1.40 -2.07
N THR A 227 -8.03 0.36 -1.39
CA THR A 227 -9.36 0.40 -0.79
C THR A 227 -9.45 1.43 0.34
N SER A 228 -10.63 2.02 0.49
CA SER A 228 -11.01 2.86 1.63
C SER A 228 -12.36 2.36 2.12
N LEU A 229 -12.32 1.49 3.13
CA LEU A 229 -13.52 0.93 3.78
C LEU A 229 -13.81 1.59 5.12
N LEU A 230 -12.79 2.22 5.71
CA LEU A 230 -12.87 2.99 6.94
C LEU A 230 -13.12 4.46 6.60
N ASP A 231 -14.12 5.04 7.27
CA ASP A 231 -14.41 6.48 7.28
C ASP A 231 -13.51 7.25 8.28
#